data_AF-A0A3Q9BM35-F1
#
_entry.id   AF-A0A3Q9BM35-F1
#
_cell.length_a   1.000
_cell.length_b   1.000
_cell.length_c   1.000
_cell.angle_alpha   90.00
_cell.angle_beta   90.00
_cell.angle_gamma   90.00
#
_symmetry.space_group_name_H-M   'P 1'
#
loop_
_entity.id
_entity.type
_entity.pdbx_description
1 polymer ?
#
loop_
_entity_poly.entity_id
_entity_poly.type
_entity_poly.pdbx_seq_one_letter_code
_entity_poly.pdbx_strand_id
1 'polypeptide(L)'
;MLTIIILVILFIGVYAGVRRGLVLQLIHTAGYIVSFYFAQKYYLVFADYLEMLIPYAQPGVGDEMVYYDAIQILNLDMAFYNAISFLLIILIGWLVTRVVGYMLNSLTYLPVIRQVNSLGGGILGFLMQYLGVFLLLYFLTLIPFEAIQSLLEESHLANWIIKNTPYLSSHIYKWWVGIVAQL
;
A
#
# COMPACT_ATOMS: atom_id res chain seq x y z
N MET A 1 4.88 -16.44 -10.06
CA MET A 1 3.51 -16.57 -9.46
C MET A 1 2.94 -15.23 -8.97
N LEU A 2 3.76 -14.34 -8.39
CA LEU A 2 3.35 -13.03 -7.86
C LEU A 2 2.62 -12.13 -8.88
N THR A 3 3.02 -12.13 -10.15
CA THR A 3 2.33 -11.39 -11.23
C THR A 3 0.84 -11.74 -11.33
N ILE A 4 0.50 -13.02 -11.25
CA ILE A 4 -0.89 -13.49 -11.33
C ILE A 4 -1.67 -13.01 -10.11
N ILE A 5 -1.05 -13.09 -8.92
CA ILE A 5 -1.66 -12.59 -7.67
C ILE A 5 -1.97 -11.09 -7.79
N ILE A 6 -1.02 -10.29 -8.27
CA ILE A 6 -1.22 -8.85 -8.49
C ILE A 6 -2.39 -8.61 -9.46
N LEU A 7 -2.43 -9.30 -10.59
CA LEU A 7 -3.50 -9.15 -11.58
C LEU A 7 -4.88 -9.51 -11.01
N VAL A 8 -4.97 -10.60 -10.24
CA VAL A 8 -6.21 -10.99 -9.57
C VAL A 8 -6.65 -9.92 -8.57
N ILE A 9 -5.72 -9.40 -7.77
CA ILE A 9 -6.02 -8.33 -6.81
C ILE A 9 -6.54 -7.08 -7.52
N LEU A 10 -5.88 -6.64 -8.60
CA LEU A 10 -6.32 -5.49 -9.40
C LEU A 10 -7.69 -5.72 -10.03
N PHE A 11 -7.93 -6.93 -10.55
CA PHE A 11 -9.24 -7.32 -11.10
C PHE A 11 -10.34 -7.28 -10.06
N ILE A 12 -10.08 -7.77 -8.84
CA ILE A 12 -11.03 -7.66 -7.72
C ILE A 12 -11.32 -6.19 -7.40
N GLY A 13 -10.31 -5.32 -7.45
CA GLY A 13 -10.48 -3.87 -7.28
C GLY A 13 -11.43 -3.25 -8.31
N VAL A 14 -11.23 -3.57 -9.59
CA VAL A 14 -12.12 -3.15 -10.69
C VAL A 14 -13.53 -3.68 -10.47
N TYR A 15 -13.67 -4.99 -10.25
CA TYR A 15 -14.96 -5.64 -10.07
C TYR A 15 -15.73 -5.06 -8.88
N ALA A 16 -15.07 -4.87 -7.74
CA ALA A 16 -15.66 -4.26 -6.57
C ALA A 16 -16.10 -2.81 -6.87
N GLY A 17 -15.29 -2.03 -7.57
CA GLY A 17 -15.61 -0.67 -7.99
C GLY A 17 -16.84 -0.61 -8.91
N VAL A 18 -16.91 -1.49 -9.90
CA VAL A 18 -18.07 -1.61 -10.82
C VAL A 18 -19.33 -1.97 -10.06
N ARG A 19 -19.26 -2.89 -9.10
CA ARG A 19 -20.42 -3.36 -8.32
C ARG A 19 -20.92 -2.31 -7.33
N ARG A 20 -20.02 -1.52 -6.74
CA ARG A 20 -20.36 -0.41 -5.84
C ARG A 20 -20.93 0.80 -6.58
N GLY A 21 -20.52 1.01 -7.83
CA GLY A 21 -20.82 2.22 -8.57
C GLY A 21 -19.97 3.41 -8.11
N LEU A 22 -20.02 4.50 -8.87
CA LEU A 22 -19.19 5.69 -8.70
C LEU A 22 -19.42 6.37 -7.35
N VAL A 23 -20.67 6.54 -6.92
CA VAL A 23 -21.02 7.27 -5.68
C VAL A 23 -20.40 6.59 -4.46
N LEU A 24 -20.65 5.29 -4.30
CA LEU A 24 -20.12 4.55 -3.16
C LEU A 24 -18.60 4.40 -3.25
N GLN A 25 -18.05 4.26 -4.46
CA GLN A 25 -16.60 4.21 -4.64
C GLN A 25 -15.93 5.55 -4.29
N LEU A 26 -16.57 6.70 -4.53
CA LEU A 26 -16.05 8.00 -4.08
C LEU A 26 -15.98 8.11 -2.55
N ILE A 27 -16.98 7.57 -1.84
CA ILE A 27 -16.97 7.50 -0.37
C ILE A 27 -15.77 6.66 0.11
N HIS A 28 -15.55 5.49 -0.49
CA HIS A 28 -14.39 4.66 -0.16
C HIS A 28 -13.07 5.36 -0.47
N THR A 29 -12.97 5.98 -1.64
CA THR A 29 -11.79 6.76 -2.05
C THR A 29 -11.49 7.88 -1.05
N ALA A 30 -12.50 8.66 -0.65
CA ALA A 30 -12.34 9.72 0.33
C ALA A 30 -11.86 9.17 1.69
N GLY A 31 -12.46 8.08 2.18
CA GLY A 31 -12.03 7.44 3.41
C GLY A 31 -10.60 6.91 3.35
N TYR A 32 -10.17 6.35 2.22
CA TYR A 32 -8.80 5.90 2.03
C TYR A 32 -7.81 7.07 1.95
N ILE A 33 -8.16 8.18 1.31
CA ILE A 33 -7.34 9.40 1.29
C ILE A 33 -7.16 9.94 2.72
N VAL A 34 -8.25 10.00 3.51
CA VAL A 34 -8.18 10.38 4.92
C VAL A 34 -7.28 9.43 5.69
N SER A 35 -7.45 8.12 5.50
CA SER A 35 -6.61 7.10 6.16
C SER A 35 -5.12 7.25 5.82
N PHE A 36 -4.81 7.53 4.55
CA PHE A 36 -3.44 7.78 4.09
C PHE A 36 -2.86 9.05 4.71
N TYR A 37 -3.66 10.11 4.84
CA TYR A 37 -3.25 11.35 5.50
C TYR A 37 -2.92 11.11 6.98
N PHE A 38 -3.76 10.36 7.70
CA PHE A 38 -3.47 9.98 9.09
C PHE A 38 -2.21 9.10 9.18
N ALA A 39 -2.05 8.14 8.26
CA ALA A 39 -0.84 7.31 8.21
C ALA A 39 0.41 8.18 8.06
N GLN A 40 0.42 9.14 7.14
CA GLN A 40 1.53 10.08 6.94
C GLN A 40 1.86 10.90 8.20
N LYS A 41 0.86 11.24 9.01
CA LYS A 41 1.06 12.06 10.21
C LYS A 41 1.52 11.28 11.43
N TYR A 42 1.09 10.03 11.57
CA TYR A 42 1.22 9.29 12.83
C TYR A 42 2.10 8.04 12.74
N TYR A 43 2.56 7.61 11.56
CA TYR A 43 3.34 6.37 11.45
C TYR A 43 4.60 6.34 12.32
N LEU A 44 5.32 7.46 12.50
CA LEU A 44 6.50 7.51 13.37
C LEU A 44 6.15 7.22 14.83
N VAL A 45 5.05 7.80 15.33
CA VAL A 45 4.59 7.55 16.71
C VAL A 45 4.27 6.07 16.92
N PHE A 46 3.71 5.40 15.91
CA PHE A 46 3.41 3.96 15.98
C PHE A 46 4.64 3.08 15.79
N ALA A 47 5.66 3.55 15.04
CA ALA A 47 6.90 2.83 14.79
C ALA A 47 7.65 2.57 16.10
N ASP A 48 7.75 3.58 16.96
CA ASP A 48 8.39 3.48 18.28
C ASP A 48 7.76 2.37 19.14
N TYR A 49 6.43 2.22 19.09
CA TYR A 49 5.74 1.15 19.83
C TYR A 49 5.99 -0.24 19.21
N LEU A 50 6.07 -0.33 17.88
CA LEU A 50 6.28 -1.61 17.19
C LEU A 50 7.70 -2.12 17.30
N GLU A 51 8.68 -1.22 17.36
CA GLU A 51 10.09 -1.57 17.60
C GLU A 51 10.24 -2.38 18.89
N MET A 52 9.51 -2.02 19.93
CA MET A 52 9.52 -2.74 21.21
C MET A 52 8.78 -4.09 21.18
N LEU A 53 7.90 -4.32 20.19
CA LEU A 53 7.01 -5.49 20.15
C LEU A 53 7.45 -6.57 19.16
N ILE A 54 8.02 -6.17 18.02
CA ILE A 54 8.32 -7.07 16.90
C ILE A 54 9.82 -6.98 16.59
N PRO A 55 10.63 -7.99 16.89
CA PRO A 55 12.04 -7.96 16.51
C PRO A 55 12.18 -8.05 14.99
N TYR A 56 12.96 -7.14 14.41
CA TYR A 56 13.32 -7.19 13.00
C TYR A 56 14.53 -8.12 12.79
N ALA A 57 14.43 -9.01 11.81
CA ALA A 57 15.55 -9.87 11.42
C ALA A 57 16.51 -9.07 10.56
N GLN A 58 17.44 -8.34 11.18
CA GLN A 58 18.41 -7.52 10.47
C GLN A 58 19.19 -8.36 9.44
N PRO A 59 19.29 -7.92 8.17
CA PRO A 59 20.13 -8.59 7.18
C PRO A 59 21.59 -8.65 7.65
N GLY A 60 22.25 -9.78 7.42
CA GLY A 60 23.67 -9.95 7.69
C GLY A 60 24.54 -9.16 6.73
N VAL A 61 25.81 -8.94 7.11
CA VAL A 61 26.81 -8.35 6.21
C VAL A 61 27.11 -9.35 5.10
N GLY A 62 26.60 -9.09 3.89
CA GLY A 62 26.73 -9.96 2.72
C GLY A 62 25.40 -10.51 2.19
N ASP A 63 24.28 -10.29 2.88
CA ASP A 63 22.96 -10.63 2.36
C ASP A 63 22.59 -9.68 1.20
N GLU A 64 22.21 -10.26 0.06
CA GLU A 64 21.80 -9.49 -1.11
C GLU A 64 20.32 -9.07 -0.98
N MET A 65 20.08 -7.75 -1.04
CA MET A 65 18.75 -7.16 -1.10
C MET A 65 18.52 -6.54 -2.48
N VAL A 66 17.41 -6.87 -3.12
CA VAL A 66 17.14 -6.56 -4.53
C VAL A 66 17.07 -5.05 -4.80
N TYR A 67 16.66 -4.29 -3.78
CA TYR A 67 16.33 -2.87 -3.91
C TYR A 67 17.15 -1.94 -3.01
N TYR A 68 18.07 -2.47 -2.20
CA TYR A 68 18.79 -1.70 -1.17
C TYR A 68 20.29 -1.97 -1.19
N ASP A 69 21.08 -0.90 -1.17
CA ASP A 69 22.54 -0.96 -1.10
C ASP A 69 23.03 -1.18 0.34
N ALA A 70 24.31 -1.56 0.50
CA ALA A 70 24.92 -1.87 1.79
C ALA A 70 24.72 -0.79 2.88
N ILE A 71 24.74 0.50 2.51
CA ILE A 71 24.52 1.62 3.46
C ILE A 71 23.05 1.69 3.91
N GLN A 72 22.11 1.40 3.02
CA GLN A 72 20.68 1.43 3.32
C GLN A 72 20.26 0.24 4.18
N ILE A 73 20.91 -0.92 3.98
CA ILE A 73 20.70 -2.13 4.78
C ILE A 73 20.95 -1.88 6.27
N LEU A 74 21.92 -1.04 6.62
CA LEU A 74 22.26 -0.73 8.02
C LEU A 74 21.09 -0.13 8.82
N ASN A 75 20.15 0.52 8.14
CA ASN A 75 19.04 1.27 8.72
C ASN A 75 17.67 0.72 8.29
N LEU A 76 17.65 -0.53 7.81
CA LEU A 76 16.46 -1.14 7.20
C LEU A 76 15.40 -1.54 8.22
N ASP A 77 15.82 -1.77 9.47
CA ASP A 77 14.97 -1.97 10.64
C ASP A 77 14.01 -0.79 10.87
N MET A 78 14.55 0.43 10.95
CA MET A 78 13.74 1.65 11.09
C MET A 78 12.79 1.81 9.91
N ALA A 79 13.26 1.55 8.69
CA ALA A 79 12.41 1.62 7.50
C ALA A 79 11.28 0.59 7.54
N PHE A 80 11.56 -0.61 8.03
CA PHE A 80 10.55 -1.64 8.26
C PHE A 80 9.50 -1.17 9.28
N TYR A 81 9.90 -0.67 10.44
CA TYR A 81 8.97 -0.19 11.48
C TYR A 81 8.10 0.98 11.02
N ASN A 82 8.69 1.92 10.26
CA ASN A 82 7.97 3.02 9.64
C ASN A 82 6.91 2.52 8.65
N ALA A 83 7.29 1.58 7.79
CA ALA A 83 6.43 1.03 6.76
C ALA A 83 5.26 0.21 7.35
N ILE A 84 5.54 -0.69 8.28
CA ILE A 84 4.48 -1.51 8.91
C ILE A 84 3.51 -0.63 9.71
N SER A 85 4.00 0.41 10.40
CA SER A 85 3.16 1.38 11.12
C SER A 85 2.24 2.13 10.17
N PHE A 86 2.78 2.61 9.06
CA PHE A 86 2.01 3.30 8.02
C PHE A 86 0.91 2.39 7.46
N LEU A 87 1.24 1.13 7.15
CA LEU A 87 0.29 0.13 6.66
C LEU A 87 -0.79 -0.21 7.69
N LEU A 88 -0.45 -0.33 8.97
CA LEU A 88 -1.43 -0.60 10.02
C LEU A 88 -2.44 0.54 10.18
N ILE A 89 -1.98 1.80 10.13
CA ILE A 89 -2.89 2.96 10.19
C ILE A 89 -3.83 2.95 8.98
N ILE A 90 -3.31 2.69 7.77
CA ILE A 90 -4.15 2.55 6.56
C ILE A 90 -5.13 1.39 6.71
N LEU A 91 -4.71 0.26 7.26
CA LEU A 91 -5.56 -0.92 7.44
C LEU A 91 -6.74 -0.62 8.38
N ILE A 92 -6.48 0.07 9.49
CA ILE A 92 -7.53 0.52 10.42
C ILE A 92 -8.48 1.49 9.72
N GLY A 93 -7.95 2.52 9.06
CA GLY A 93 -8.77 3.51 8.37
C GLY A 93 -9.57 2.91 7.20
N TRP A 94 -9.02 1.92 6.51
CA TRP A 94 -9.72 1.13 5.50
C TRP A 94 -10.88 0.33 6.10
N LEU A 95 -10.68 -0.29 7.27
CA LEU A 95 -11.73 -1.03 7.97
C LEU A 95 -12.87 -0.09 8.37
N VAL A 96 -12.54 1.05 8.97
CA VAL A 96 -13.50 2.10 9.35
C VAL A 96 -14.28 2.59 8.12
N THR A 97 -13.58 2.87 7.03
CA THR A 97 -14.17 3.30 5.76
C THR A 97 -15.14 2.26 5.20
N ARG A 98 -14.84 0.96 5.35
CA ARG A 98 -15.75 -0.11 4.93
C ARG A 98 -17.02 -0.16 5.76
N VAL A 99 -16.91 0.00 7.07
CA VAL A 99 -18.08 0.05 7.96
C VAL A 99 -18.96 1.24 7.59
N VAL A 100 -18.36 2.43 7.43
CA VAL A 100 -19.08 3.64 7.01
C VAL A 100 -19.73 3.46 5.64
N GLY A 101 -18.99 2.93 4.66
CA GLY A 101 -19.51 2.67 3.31
C GLY A 101 -20.70 1.72 3.30
N TYR A 102 -20.69 0.69 4.15
CA TYR A 102 -21.83 -0.22 4.29
C TYR A 102 -23.09 0.50 4.78
N MET A 103 -22.96 1.40 5.77
CA MET A 103 -24.07 2.20 6.28
C MET A 103 -24.62 3.16 5.23
N LEU A 104 -23.75 3.67 4.34
CA LEU A 104 -24.09 4.62 3.28
C LEU A 104 -24.57 3.95 1.99
N ASN A 105 -24.63 2.62 1.92
CA ASN A 105 -25.05 1.89 0.72
C ASN A 105 -26.50 2.23 0.29
N SER A 106 -27.33 2.68 1.24
CA SER A 106 -28.69 3.18 0.97
C SER A 106 -28.72 4.43 0.09
N LEU A 107 -27.62 5.18 -0.05
CA LEU A 107 -27.52 6.40 -0.86
C LEU A 107 -27.37 6.14 -2.38
N THR A 108 -27.34 4.89 -2.82
CA THR A 108 -27.04 4.53 -4.23
C THR A 108 -28.19 4.74 -5.22
N TYR A 109 -29.35 5.26 -4.79
CA TYR A 109 -30.51 5.55 -5.65
C TYR A 109 -30.43 6.90 -6.40
N LEU A 110 -29.22 7.40 -6.67
CA LEU A 110 -29.07 8.62 -7.47
C LEU A 110 -29.25 8.28 -8.97
N PRO A 111 -30.05 9.05 -9.74
CA PRO A 111 -30.25 8.84 -11.16
C PRO A 111 -28.99 9.24 -11.95
N VAL A 112 -27.99 8.35 -11.96
CA VAL A 112 -26.79 8.44 -12.79
C VAL A 112 -26.92 7.48 -13.96
N ILE A 113 -26.40 7.86 -15.14
CA ILE A 113 -26.31 6.96 -16.28
C ILE A 113 -25.54 5.70 -15.84
N ARG A 114 -26.20 4.53 -15.92
CA ARG A 114 -25.69 3.25 -15.41
C ARG A 114 -24.27 2.93 -15.89
N GLN A 115 -23.95 3.28 -17.13
CA GLN A 115 -22.62 3.08 -17.73
C GLN A 115 -21.55 3.96 -17.07
N VAL A 116 -21.83 5.25 -16.87
CA VAL A 116 -20.92 6.19 -16.20
C VAL A 116 -20.71 5.79 -14.74
N ASN A 117 -21.79 5.38 -14.05
CA ASN A 117 -21.72 4.92 -12.67
C ASN A 117 -20.80 3.68 -12.52
N SER A 118 -21.00 2.67 -13.36
CA SER A 118 -20.20 1.44 -13.32
C SER A 118 -18.76 1.69 -13.74
N LEU A 119 -18.53 2.44 -14.83
CA LEU A 119 -17.19 2.68 -15.36
C LEU A 119 -16.36 3.54 -14.40
N GLY A 120 -16.94 4.64 -13.90
CA GLY A 120 -16.27 5.51 -12.93
C GLY A 120 -15.95 4.77 -11.63
N GLY A 121 -16.87 3.94 -11.13
CA GLY A 121 -16.62 3.06 -10.01
C GLY A 121 -15.47 2.08 -10.27
N GLY A 122 -15.45 1.44 -11.45
CA GLY A 122 -14.37 0.54 -11.85
C GLY A 122 -13.00 1.19 -11.92
N ILE A 123 -12.90 2.38 -12.54
CA ILE A 123 -11.64 3.13 -12.66
C ILE A 123 -11.12 3.55 -11.28
N LEU A 124 -11.97 4.14 -10.43
CA LEU A 124 -11.55 4.51 -9.08
C LEU A 124 -11.22 3.27 -8.22
N GLY A 125 -11.94 2.16 -8.42
CA GLY A 125 -11.65 0.87 -7.80
C GLY A 125 -10.27 0.35 -8.17
N PHE A 126 -9.93 0.41 -9.46
CA PHE A 126 -8.59 0.07 -9.96
C PHE A 126 -7.51 0.95 -9.33
N LEU A 127 -7.68 2.28 -9.37
CA LEU A 127 -6.68 3.23 -8.86
C LEU A 127 -6.39 3.01 -7.37
N MET A 128 -7.43 2.85 -6.55
CA MET A 128 -7.28 2.61 -5.11
C MET A 128 -6.64 1.26 -4.82
N GLN A 129 -6.99 0.23 -5.59
CA GLN A 129 -6.41 -1.10 -5.41
C GLN A 129 -4.95 -1.13 -5.87
N TYR A 130 -4.62 -0.44 -6.97
CA TYR A 130 -3.26 -0.24 -7.45
C TYR A 130 -2.40 0.43 -6.39
N LEU A 131 -2.90 1.49 -5.75
CA LEU A 131 -2.21 2.17 -4.65
C LEU A 131 -1.92 1.22 -3.48
N GLY A 132 -2.90 0.41 -3.07
CA GLY A 132 -2.71 -0.58 -2.01
C GLY A 132 -1.68 -1.67 -2.38
N VAL A 133 -1.74 -2.18 -3.61
CA VAL A 133 -0.74 -3.14 -4.13
C VAL A 133 0.65 -2.53 -4.13
N PHE A 134 0.79 -1.29 -4.62
CA PHE A 134 2.07 -0.58 -4.62
C PHE A 134 2.66 -0.49 -3.21
N LEU A 135 1.88 -0.07 -2.20
CA LEU A 135 2.36 0.05 -0.82
C LEU A 135 2.79 -1.30 -0.23
N LEU A 136 2.02 -2.36 -0.49
CA LEU A 136 2.36 -3.71 -0.05
C LEU A 136 3.62 -4.25 -0.72
N LEU A 137 3.77 -4.05 -2.03
CA LEU A 137 4.97 -4.44 -2.77
C LEU A 137 6.20 -3.67 -2.28
N TYR A 138 6.06 -2.36 -2.05
CA TYR A 138 7.14 -1.55 -1.50
C TYR A 138 7.55 -2.02 -0.10
N PHE A 139 6.59 -2.33 0.77
CA PHE A 139 6.87 -2.92 2.07
C PHE A 139 7.58 -4.29 1.97
N LEU A 140 7.17 -5.15 1.03
CA LEU A 140 7.83 -6.44 0.80
C LEU A 140 9.31 -6.30 0.44
N THR A 141 9.74 -5.19 -0.17
CA THR A 141 11.16 -4.95 -0.46
C THR A 141 12.02 -4.87 0.82
N LEU A 142 11.42 -4.45 1.94
CA LEU A 142 12.09 -4.29 3.24
C LEU A 142 12.23 -5.62 4.01
N ILE A 143 11.56 -6.69 3.56
CA ILE A 143 11.55 -7.96 4.27
C ILE A 143 12.75 -8.80 3.83
N PRO A 144 13.69 -9.11 4.73
CA PRO A 144 14.98 -9.72 4.37
C PRO A 144 14.88 -11.25 4.39
N PHE A 145 13.91 -11.78 3.66
CA PHE A 145 13.76 -13.21 3.45
C PHE A 145 13.99 -13.53 1.96
N GLU A 146 14.89 -14.46 1.68
CA GLU A 146 15.23 -14.90 0.33
C GLU A 146 13.99 -15.29 -0.50
N ALA A 147 13.04 -15.99 0.12
CA ALA A 147 11.77 -16.35 -0.52
C ALA A 147 10.94 -15.14 -0.98
N ILE A 148 11.02 -14.00 -0.28
CA ILE A 148 10.30 -12.77 -0.66
C ILE A 148 11.08 -12.00 -1.71
N GLN A 149 12.40 -11.89 -1.54
CA GLN A 149 13.29 -11.20 -2.48
C GLN A 149 13.23 -11.87 -3.86
N SER A 150 13.36 -13.20 -3.94
CA SER A 150 13.21 -13.98 -5.18
C SER A 150 11.82 -13.80 -5.84
N LEU A 151 10.73 -13.80 -5.06
CA LEU A 151 9.37 -13.56 -5.58
C LEU A 151 9.22 -12.19 -6.26
N LEU A 152 9.89 -11.16 -5.72
CA LEU A 152 9.90 -9.81 -6.27
C LEU A 152 10.75 -9.74 -7.54
N GLU A 153 11.95 -10.34 -7.54
CA GLU A 153 12.85 -10.40 -8.70
C GLU A 153 12.21 -11.06 -9.91
N GLU A 154 11.61 -12.24 -9.72
CA GLU A 154 10.99 -13.01 -10.79
C GLU A 154 9.76 -12.32 -11.39
N SER A 155 9.11 -11.42 -10.63
CA SER A 155 7.89 -10.76 -11.06
C SER A 155 8.18 -9.46 -11.80
N HIS A 156 8.12 -9.53 -13.13
CA HIS A 156 8.23 -8.34 -13.98
C HIS A 156 7.19 -7.26 -13.63
N LEU A 157 5.95 -7.66 -13.32
CA LEU A 157 4.90 -6.71 -12.97
C LEU A 157 5.13 -6.05 -11.61
N ALA A 158 5.60 -6.79 -10.60
CA ALA A 158 5.94 -6.21 -9.30
C ALA A 158 7.08 -5.19 -9.44
N ASN A 159 8.16 -5.59 -10.13
CA ASN A 159 9.28 -4.72 -10.47
C ASN A 159 8.83 -3.47 -11.23
N TRP A 160 7.93 -3.63 -12.21
CA TRP A 160 7.40 -2.52 -12.97
C TRP A 160 6.62 -1.54 -12.08
N ILE A 161 5.75 -2.04 -11.18
CA ILE A 161 4.97 -1.19 -10.26
C ILE A 161 5.90 -0.42 -9.32
N ILE A 162 6.90 -1.09 -8.72
CA ILE A 162 7.83 -0.46 -7.76
C ILE A 162 8.67 0.63 -8.45
N LYS A 163 9.21 0.35 -9.65
CA LYS A 163 10.13 1.24 -10.36
C LYS A 163 9.42 2.36 -11.14
N ASN A 164 8.24 2.08 -11.73
CA ASN A 164 7.54 3.01 -12.62
C ASN A 164 6.40 3.81 -11.94
N THR A 165 6.35 3.84 -10.60
CA THR A 165 5.45 4.74 -9.85
C THR A 165 6.25 5.87 -9.13
N PRO A 166 7.10 6.64 -9.85
CA PRO A 166 8.17 7.43 -9.24
C PRO A 166 7.67 8.55 -8.30
N TYR A 167 6.52 9.15 -8.60
CA TYR A 167 5.96 10.19 -7.73
C TYR A 167 5.61 9.62 -6.35
N LEU A 168 5.05 8.42 -6.29
CA LEU A 168 4.70 7.79 -5.03
C LEU A 168 5.92 7.15 -4.37
N SER A 169 6.77 6.47 -5.13
CA SER A 169 8.00 5.84 -4.63
C SER A 169 8.94 6.83 -3.97
N SER A 170 9.08 8.07 -4.48
CA SER A 170 9.93 9.09 -3.87
C SER A 170 9.41 9.58 -2.52
N HIS A 171 8.09 9.77 -2.38
CA HIS A 171 7.48 10.18 -1.11
C HIS A 171 7.54 9.06 -0.08
N ILE A 172 7.19 7.84 -0.49
CA ILE A 172 7.24 6.66 0.38
C ILE A 172 8.69 6.36 0.79
N TYR A 173 9.65 6.42 -0.14
CA TYR A 173 11.07 6.32 0.19
C TYR A 173 11.45 7.37 1.22
N LYS A 174 11.09 8.65 1.00
CA LYS A 174 11.42 9.72 1.94
C LYS A 174 10.85 9.48 3.33
N TRP A 175 9.61 9.01 3.45
CA TRP A 175 8.95 8.79 4.73
C TRP A 175 9.46 7.52 5.43
N TRP A 176 9.67 6.43 4.71
CA TRP A 176 10.00 5.16 5.35
C TRP A 176 11.51 5.01 5.51
N VAL A 177 12.29 5.30 4.46
CA VAL A 177 13.74 5.04 4.40
C VAL A 177 14.55 6.34 4.60
N GLY A 178 14.13 7.43 3.96
CA GLY A 178 14.91 8.67 3.84
C GLY A 178 15.01 9.50 5.12
N ILE A 179 14.15 9.28 6.12
CA ILE A 179 14.27 9.94 7.42
C ILE A 179 15.59 9.58 8.11
N VAL A 180 16.10 8.37 7.87
CA VAL A 180 17.29 7.88 8.56
C VAL A 180 18.58 8.48 8.01
N ALA A 181 18.60 8.95 6.76
CA ALA A 181 19.79 9.53 6.14
C ALA A 181 20.12 10.97 6.62
N GLN A 182 19.34 11.54 7.54
CA GLN A 182 19.50 12.92 8.05
C GLN A 182 19.91 13.00 9.54
N LEU A 183 20.20 11.87 10.18
CA LEU A 183 20.81 11.76 11.51
C LEU A 183 22.27 11.31 11.37
#